data_AF-A0A521NN86-F1
#
_entry.id   AF-A0A521NN86-F1
#
_cell.length_a   1.000
_cell.length_b   1.000
_cell.length_c   1.000
_cell.angle_alpha   90.00
_cell.angle_beta   90.00
_cell.angle_gamma   90.00
#
_symmetry.space_group_name_H-M   'P 1'
#
loop_
_entity.id
_entity.type
_entity.pdbx_description
1 polymer ?
#
loop_
_entity_poly.entity_id
_entity_poly.type
_entity_poly.pdbx_seq_one_letter_code
_entity_poly.pdbx_strand_id
1 'polypeptide(L)'
;MSIKSDKWIRRMAEQHGMIEPFEPGQVRESDGHKIISYGTSSYGYDIRCAPEFKVFTNIHSTVVDPKNFDEKSFVDMHGDYCIIPPNSFALARTVEYFRIPRNVLTICLGKSTYARCGIIV
;
A
#
# COMPACT_ATOMS: atom_id res chain seq x y z
N MET A 1 2.94 11.85 21.42
CA MET A 1 2.66 10.55 20.78
C MET A 1 3.99 9.89 20.46
N SER A 2 4.19 8.64 20.85
CA SER A 2 5.42 7.87 20.55
C SER A 2 5.15 6.83 19.47
N ILE A 3 6.19 6.47 18.71
CA ILE A 3 6.13 5.37 17.75
C ILE A 3 5.88 4.06 18.51
N LYS A 4 4.93 3.26 18.02
CA LYS A 4 4.54 2.00 18.64
C LYS A 4 5.43 0.85 18.16
N SER A 5 5.79 -0.06 19.07
CA SER A 5 6.59 -1.24 18.76
C SER A 5 5.76 -2.34 18.12
N ASP A 6 6.46 -3.28 17.49
CA ASP A 6 5.94 -4.57 16.99
C ASP A 6 4.98 -5.27 17.97
N LYS A 7 5.34 -5.38 19.26
CA LYS A 7 4.53 -6.00 20.30
C LYS A 7 3.17 -5.31 20.46
N TRP A 8 3.15 -3.98 20.39
CA TRP A 8 1.91 -3.23 20.45
C TRP A 8 1.07 -3.44 19.18
N ILE A 9 1.71 -3.41 18.01
CA ILE A 9 1.02 -3.61 16.72
C ILE A 9 0.36 -5.00 16.68
N ARG A 10 1.09 -6.07 17.04
CA ARG A 10 0.56 -7.44 17.14
C ARG A 10 -0.66 -7.51 18.04
N ARG A 11 -0.54 -6.99 19.27
CA ARG A 11 -1.64 -6.98 20.23
C ARG A 11 -2.88 -6.26 19.67
N MET A 12 -2.69 -5.12 19.01
CA MET A 12 -3.81 -4.37 18.43
C MET A 12 -4.44 -5.07 17.23
N ALA A 13 -3.65 -5.75 16.40
CA ALA A 13 -4.17 -6.54 15.30
C ALA A 13 -4.98 -7.76 15.82
N GLU A 14 -4.41 -8.53 16.73
CA GLU A 14 -5.02 -9.77 17.26
C GLU A 14 -6.25 -9.51 18.15
N GLN A 15 -6.22 -8.50 19.01
CA GLN A 15 -7.27 -8.27 20.00
C GLN A 15 -8.34 -7.27 19.55
N HIS A 16 -8.00 -6.38 18.61
CA HIS A 16 -8.89 -5.29 18.18
C HIS A 16 -9.12 -5.25 16.67
N GLY A 17 -8.57 -6.20 15.90
CA GLY A 17 -8.74 -6.24 14.45
C GLY A 17 -8.19 -5.00 13.76
N MET A 18 -7.12 -4.40 14.30
CA MET A 18 -6.57 -3.14 13.77
C MET A 18 -6.08 -3.29 12.31
N ILE A 19 -5.62 -4.48 11.92
CA ILE A 19 -5.09 -4.82 10.59
C ILE A 19 -5.67 -6.20 10.21
N GLU A 20 -6.24 -6.32 9.01
CA GLU A 20 -6.87 -7.58 8.56
C GLU A 20 -6.76 -7.74 7.03
N PRO A 21 -6.16 -8.81 6.49
CA PRO A 21 -5.41 -9.87 7.18
C PRO A 21 -4.13 -9.36 7.86
N PHE A 22 -3.69 -10.02 8.94
CA PHE A 22 -2.51 -9.64 9.72
C PHE A 22 -1.39 -10.67 9.63
N GLU A 23 -0.15 -10.19 9.58
CA GLU A 23 1.07 -11.02 9.62
C GLU A 23 1.96 -10.61 10.80
N PRO A 24 2.16 -11.49 11.80
CA PRO A 24 2.93 -11.14 12.99
C PRO A 24 4.43 -11.00 12.73
N GLY A 25 4.94 -11.55 11.63
CA GLY A 25 6.36 -11.52 11.25
C GLY A 25 6.59 -10.85 9.89
N GLN A 26 7.87 -10.75 9.52
CA GLN A 26 8.26 -10.34 8.18
C GLN A 26 8.25 -11.55 7.24
N VAL A 27 7.42 -11.49 6.21
CA VAL A 27 7.41 -12.46 5.11
C VAL A 27 8.32 -11.93 4.01
N ARG A 28 9.33 -12.73 3.62
CA ARG A 28 10.35 -12.35 2.63
C ARG A 28 10.41 -13.27 1.42
N GLU A 29 9.75 -14.41 1.51
CA GLU A 29 9.70 -15.44 0.49
C GLU A 29 8.27 -15.97 0.40
N SER A 30 7.81 -16.25 -0.82
CA SER A 30 6.54 -16.92 -1.12
C SER A 30 6.79 -17.89 -2.27
N ASP A 31 6.26 -19.11 -2.17
CA ASP A 31 6.38 -20.14 -3.22
C ASP A 31 7.82 -20.42 -3.67
N GLY A 32 8.78 -20.32 -2.75
CA GLY A 32 10.21 -20.53 -3.02
C GLY A 32 10.91 -19.34 -3.71
N HIS A 33 10.23 -18.22 -3.92
CA HIS A 33 10.77 -17.02 -4.53
C HIS A 33 10.89 -15.88 -3.52
N LYS A 34 11.98 -15.10 -3.63
CA LYS A 34 12.13 -13.85 -2.88
C LYS A 34 11.13 -12.82 -3.36
N ILE A 35 10.49 -12.13 -2.41
CA ILE A 35 9.51 -11.08 -2.68
C ILE A 35 9.92 -9.77 -2.01
N ILE A 36 9.25 -8.67 -2.39
CA ILE A 36 9.31 -7.45 -1.60
C ILE A 36 8.59 -7.74 -0.28
N SER A 37 9.34 -7.67 0.83
CA SER A 37 8.84 -8.16 2.12
C SER A 37 7.64 -7.37 2.64
N TYR A 38 6.79 -8.04 3.42
CA TYR A 38 5.62 -7.44 4.08
C TYR A 38 5.44 -7.97 5.51
N GLY A 39 4.48 -7.41 6.25
CA GLY A 39 4.15 -7.81 7.62
C GLY A 39 4.83 -6.97 8.71
N THR A 40 4.75 -7.41 9.95
CA THR A 40 5.17 -6.62 11.12
C THR A 40 6.69 -6.37 11.13
N SER A 41 7.09 -5.10 11.20
CA SER A 41 8.46 -4.64 11.41
C SER A 41 8.64 -4.14 12.85
N SER A 42 9.87 -3.85 13.28
CA SER A 42 10.19 -3.51 14.68
C SER A 42 9.36 -2.34 15.24
N TYR A 43 9.02 -1.36 14.39
CA TYR A 43 8.28 -0.15 14.76
C TYR A 43 7.26 0.27 13.69
N GLY A 44 6.72 -0.70 12.95
CA GLY A 44 5.81 -0.43 11.85
C GLY A 44 5.24 -1.72 11.26
N TYR A 45 4.47 -1.56 10.18
CA TYR A 45 3.87 -2.68 9.48
C TYR A 45 4.00 -2.44 7.97
N ASP A 46 4.63 -3.37 7.26
CA ASP A 46 4.79 -3.30 5.82
C ASP A 46 3.52 -3.86 5.15
N ILE A 47 2.79 -3.00 4.44
CA ILE A 47 1.54 -3.34 3.73
C ILE A 47 1.80 -3.91 2.34
N ARG A 48 0.83 -4.68 1.82
CA ARG A 48 0.86 -5.25 0.47
C ARG A 48 0.01 -4.44 -0.50
N CYS A 49 0.43 -4.43 -1.76
CA CYS A 49 -0.37 -3.91 -2.87
C CYS A 49 -1.32 -4.99 -3.38
N ALA A 50 -2.60 -4.67 -3.56
CA ALA A 50 -3.59 -5.57 -4.14
C ALA A 50 -3.48 -5.59 -5.69
N PRO A 51 -4.05 -6.61 -6.38
CA PRO A 51 -3.87 -6.75 -7.82
C PRO A 51 -4.74 -5.80 -8.67
N GLU A 52 -5.60 -4.98 -8.05
CA GLU A 52 -6.42 -3.99 -8.75
C GLU A 52 -5.74 -2.62 -8.82
N PHE A 53 -5.53 -2.14 -10.04
CA PHE A 53 -4.86 -0.88 -10.34
C PHE A 53 -5.74 0.02 -11.22
N LYS A 54 -5.60 1.33 -11.01
CA LYS A 54 -6.09 2.38 -11.93
C LYS A 54 -4.90 3.17 -12.44
N VAL A 55 -4.55 2.98 -13.71
CA VAL A 55 -3.40 3.67 -14.33
C VAL A 55 -3.88 4.94 -15.01
N PHE A 56 -3.27 6.08 -14.69
CA PHE A 56 -3.65 7.36 -15.29
C PHE A 56 -3.38 7.40 -16.79
N THR A 57 -4.32 7.95 -17.55
CA THR A 57 -4.23 8.18 -19.00
C THR A 57 -4.66 9.59 -19.36
N ASN A 58 -3.90 10.23 -20.26
CA ASN A 58 -4.18 11.57 -20.77
C ASN A 58 -4.86 11.58 -22.15
N ILE A 59 -5.25 10.40 -22.67
CA ILE A 59 -5.83 10.25 -24.03
C ILE A 59 -7.04 11.17 -24.25
N HIS A 60 -7.83 11.43 -23.21
CA HIS A 60 -9.04 12.25 -23.30
C HIS A 60 -8.81 13.76 -23.12
N SER A 61 -7.55 14.19 -22.90
CA SER A 61 -7.20 15.61 -22.67
C SER A 61 -8.06 16.31 -21.62
N THR A 62 -8.55 15.56 -20.63
CA THR A 62 -9.34 16.07 -19.52
C THR A 62 -8.42 16.83 -18.55
N VAL A 63 -8.92 17.94 -18.01
CA VAL A 63 -8.26 18.61 -16.90
C VAL A 63 -8.48 17.76 -15.65
N VAL A 64 -7.41 17.47 -14.91
CA VAL A 64 -7.51 16.75 -13.64
C VAL A 64 -8.11 17.68 -12.59
N ASP A 65 -9.36 17.41 -12.21
CA ASP A 65 -10.06 18.13 -11.13
C ASP A 65 -10.18 17.23 -9.88
N PRO A 66 -9.41 17.50 -8.81
CA PRO A 66 -9.47 16.70 -7.58
C PRO A 66 -10.82 16.71 -6.87
N LYS A 67 -11.71 17.69 -7.16
CA LYS A 67 -13.07 17.75 -6.60
C LYS A 67 -14.07 16.91 -7.39
N ASN A 68 -13.76 16.61 -8.65
CA ASN A 68 -14.61 15.89 -9.59
C ASN A 68 -13.80 14.76 -10.23
N PHE A 69 -13.57 13.69 -9.47
CA PHE A 69 -12.80 12.55 -9.93
C PHE A 69 -13.45 11.91 -11.17
N ASP A 70 -12.74 11.91 -12.30
CA ASP A 70 -13.22 11.36 -13.56
C ASP A 70 -12.59 9.99 -13.82
N GLU A 71 -13.41 8.94 -13.72
CA GLU A 71 -12.99 7.56 -13.98
C GLU A 71 -12.42 7.36 -15.40
N LYS A 72 -12.82 8.18 -16.39
CA LYS A 72 -12.28 8.11 -17.75
C LYS A 72 -10.81 8.49 -17.84
N SER A 73 -10.28 9.20 -16.84
CA SER A 73 -8.86 9.54 -16.77
C SER A 73 -7.99 8.35 -16.32
N PHE A 74 -8.58 7.17 -16.13
CA PHE A 74 -7.91 5.96 -15.70
C PHE A 74 -8.26 4.75 -16.57
N VAL A 75 -7.31 3.84 -16.70
CA VAL A 75 -7.52 2.49 -17.23
C VAL A 75 -7.49 1.52 -16.06
N ASP A 76 -8.56 0.76 -15.90
CA ASP A 76 -8.63 -0.33 -14.92
C ASP A 76 -7.77 -1.51 -15.37
N MET A 77 -6.93 -1.98 -14.47
CA MET A 77 -6.06 -3.14 -14.69
C MET A 77 -6.15 -4.10 -13.51
N HIS A 78 -6.18 -5.39 -13.80
CA HIS A 78 -6.11 -6.44 -12.79
C HIS A 78 -4.97 -7.41 -13.15
N GLY A 79 -4.01 -7.60 -12.23
CA GLY A 79 -2.91 -8.54 -12.46
C GLY A 79 -1.87 -8.56 -11.35
N ASP A 80 -0.89 -9.46 -11.47
CA ASP A 80 0.17 -9.65 -10.47
C ASP A 80 1.19 -8.50 -10.45
N TYR A 81 1.20 -7.67 -11.50
CA TYR A 81 2.04 -6.49 -11.61
C TYR A 81 1.33 -5.37 -12.38
N CYS A 82 1.78 -4.14 -12.16
CA CYS A 82 1.32 -2.96 -12.87
C CYS A 82 2.49 -2.29 -13.60
N ILE A 83 2.29 -1.95 -14.87
CA ILE A 83 3.25 -1.13 -15.64
C ILE A 83 2.78 0.32 -15.54
N ILE A 84 3.58 1.16 -14.89
CA ILE A 84 3.32 2.60 -14.80
C ILE A 84 4.04 3.27 -15.98
N PRO A 85 3.34 4.01 -16.87
CA PRO A 85 3.97 4.77 -17.93
C PRO A 85 4.98 5.79 -17.38
N PRO A 86 6.04 6.11 -18.14
CA PRO A 86 7.03 7.09 -17.69
C PRO A 86 6.36 8.44 -17.39
N ASN A 87 6.77 9.06 -16.28
CA ASN A 87 6.25 10.35 -15.83
C ASN A 87 4.72 10.38 -15.59
N SER A 88 4.11 9.22 -15.36
CA SER A 88 2.70 9.06 -14.98
C SER A 88 2.57 8.48 -13.55
N PHE A 89 1.36 8.15 -13.13
CA PHE A 89 1.08 7.51 -11.84
C PHE A 89 -0.04 6.47 -11.96
N ALA A 90 -0.17 5.64 -10.92
CA ALA A 90 -1.24 4.67 -10.78
C ALA A 90 -1.78 4.70 -9.35
N LEU A 91 -3.05 4.31 -9.19
CA LEU A 91 -3.68 4.07 -7.90
C LEU A 91 -3.83 2.57 -7.70
N ALA A 92 -3.68 2.14 -6.46
CA ALA A 92 -3.96 0.79 -6.02
C ALA A 92 -4.56 0.85 -4.61
N ARG A 93 -4.98 -0.29 -4.09
CA ARG A 93 -5.39 -0.43 -2.69
C ARG A 93 -4.46 -1.39 -1.95
N THR A 94 -4.47 -1.31 -0.63
CA THR A 94 -3.83 -2.32 0.20
C THR A 94 -4.59 -3.63 0.17
N VAL A 95 -3.87 -4.75 0.36
CA VAL A 95 -4.51 -6.02 0.70
C VAL A 95 -5.12 -5.94 2.09
N GLU A 96 -4.41 -5.29 3.02
CA GLU A 96 -4.86 -5.11 4.40
C GLU A 96 -5.94 -4.03 4.52
N TYR A 97 -6.96 -4.33 5.32
CA TYR A 97 -7.95 -3.40 5.82
C TYR A 97 -7.53 -2.89 7.21
N PHE A 98 -7.70 -1.58 7.44
CA PHE A 98 -7.26 -0.92 8.67
C PHE A 98 -8.42 -0.37 9.49
N ARG A 99 -8.41 -0.66 10.80
CA ARG A 99 -9.34 -0.09 11.79
C ARG A 99 -8.55 0.70 12.82
N ILE A 100 -8.22 1.95 12.48
CA ILE A 100 -7.32 2.78 13.31
C ILE A 100 -8.03 3.24 14.60
N PRO A 101 -7.48 2.93 15.79
CA PRO A 101 -8.04 3.39 17.06
C PRO A 101 -8.06 4.93 17.15
N ARG A 102 -9.06 5.48 17.85
CA ARG A 102 -9.26 6.95 17.96
C ARG A 102 -8.07 7.74 18.52
N ASN A 103 -7.19 7.09 19.27
CA ASN A 103 -6.01 7.70 19.89
C ASN A 103 -4.72 7.42 19.11
N VAL A 104 -4.83 6.98 17.85
CA VAL A 104 -3.70 6.59 17.00
C VAL A 104 -3.73 7.40 15.71
N LEU A 105 -2.56 7.85 15.28
CA LEU A 105 -2.30 8.42 13.96
C LEU A 105 -1.21 7.58 13.29
N THR A 106 -1.38 7.29 12.01
CA THR A 106 -0.44 6.52 11.20
C THR A 106 0.22 7.40 10.14
N ILE A 107 1.47 7.09 9.80
CA ILE A 107 2.20 7.70 8.67
C ILE A 107 2.63 6.53 7.77
N CYS A 108 2.43 6.67 6.46
CA CYS A 108 2.87 5.70 5.46
C CYS A 108 4.10 6.24 4.73
N LEU A 109 5.10 5.39 4.51
CA LEU A 109 6.33 5.72 3.80
C LEU A 109 6.65 4.62 2.79
N GLY A 110 7.10 5.00 1.59
CA GLY A 110 7.52 4.06 0.57
C GLY A 110 8.74 3.23 0.98
N LYS A 111 8.77 1.96 0.57
CA LYS A 111 9.94 1.09 0.78
C LYS A 111 11.10 1.50 -0.14
N SER A 112 12.32 1.34 0.36
CA SER A 112 13.55 1.67 -0.36
C SER A 112 13.70 0.94 -1.71
N THR A 113 13.08 -0.23 -1.87
CA THR A 113 13.04 -0.94 -3.16
C THR A 113 12.37 -0.10 -4.26
N TYR A 114 11.23 0.53 -3.96
CA TYR A 114 10.54 1.40 -4.92
C TYR A 114 11.23 2.75 -5.05
N ALA A 115 11.60 3.37 -3.92
CA ALA A 115 12.21 4.69 -3.92
C ALA A 115 13.54 4.74 -4.70
N ARG A 116 14.36 3.68 -4.64
CA ARG A 116 15.62 3.58 -5.41
C ARG A 116 15.40 3.50 -6.92
N CYS A 117 14.21 3.15 -7.36
CA CYS A 117 13.82 3.13 -8.78
C CYS A 117 13.08 4.40 -9.20
N GLY A 118 13.03 5.44 -8.36
CA GLY A 118 12.30 6.68 -8.64
C GLY A 118 10.78 6.58 -8.47
N ILE A 119 10.29 5.52 -7.82
CA ILE A 119 8.86 5.34 -7.54
C ILE A 119 8.55 5.90 -6.15
N ILE A 120 7.71 6.92 -6.11
CA ILE A 120 7.24 7.57 -4.89
C ILE A 120 5.87 7.00 -4.53
N VAL A 121 5.72 6.57 -3.27
CA VAL A 121 4.48 6.07 -2.68
C VAL A 121 3.97 7.10 -1.69
#